data_AF-A0A9W7XW55-F1
#
_entry.id   AF-A0A9W7XW55-F1
#
_cell.length_a   1.000
_cell.length_b   1.000
_cell.length_c   1.000
_cell.angle_alpha   90.00
_cell.angle_beta   90.00
_cell.angle_gamma   90.00
#
_symmetry.space_group_name_H-M   'P 1'
#
loop_
_entity.id
_entity.type
_entity.pdbx_description
1 polymer ?
#
loop_
_entity_poly.entity_id
_entity_poly.type
_entity_poly.pdbx_seq_one_letter_code
_entity_poly.pdbx_strand_id
1 'polypeptide(L)'
;MVRFVKHLVDVRYMSFENQDMRVIPHSFASALVEAYSRNMNYLYCGNVVFPRAIVHLSGALTNLRIDFSGVSIDYFPSVISESLEELTLLELPDTFSMSHFAHHDQTRHIHFSNLKWLTLKYRQTDMEFDQAVFSQISNTKSHLYYKIQAPKLKVLILEHITPHCDMLYSLNGLRLETFYFTGKSVSVATLLRLLSRLDNLTNLHVYNVTTNEAMDMIFENDMRVLAGMAPRSTRLISMYIKRQATHDALSHSQMMYIVKFLMANTPSLQRLGVLDEIMAEVKTFAEANSQHHPHLSGVRIFSAWPH
;
A
#
# COMPACT_ATOMS: atom_id res chain seq x y z
N MET A 1 34.53 18.14 3.89
CA MET A 1 33.21 17.71 4.43
C MET A 1 33.27 16.31 5.06
N VAL A 2 33.58 15.24 4.33
CA VAL A 2 33.66 13.85 4.87
C VAL A 2 34.40 13.72 6.21
N ARG A 3 35.58 14.35 6.35
CA ARG A 3 36.38 14.30 7.59
C ARG A 3 35.70 14.97 8.78
N PHE A 4 35.00 16.08 8.57
CA PHE A 4 34.28 16.80 9.64
C PHE A 4 33.13 15.95 10.17
N VAL A 5 32.39 15.31 9.27
CA VAL A 5 31.21 14.56 9.67
C VAL A 5 31.61 13.34 10.50
N LYS A 6 32.66 12.58 10.16
CA LYS A 6 33.15 11.45 10.98
C LYS A 6 33.43 11.76 12.48
N HIS A 7 33.53 13.03 12.88
CA HIS A 7 33.75 13.45 14.27
C HIS A 7 32.48 13.85 15.03
N LEU A 8 31.30 13.90 14.40
CA LEU A 8 30.07 14.09 15.16
C LEU A 8 29.81 12.82 15.99
N VAL A 9 29.44 13.00 17.25
CA VAL A 9 29.12 11.90 18.17
C VAL A 9 27.60 11.84 18.33
N ASP A 10 27.04 10.63 18.37
CA ASP A 10 25.61 10.39 18.63
C ASP A 10 24.65 10.98 17.57
N VAL A 11 24.99 10.86 16.29
CA VAL A 11 24.07 11.22 15.20
C VAL A 11 22.96 10.17 15.09
N ARG A 12 21.74 10.56 15.51
CA ARG A 12 20.55 9.69 15.49
C ARG A 12 19.61 9.93 14.31
N TYR A 13 19.67 11.13 13.75
CA TYR A 13 18.81 11.59 12.66
C TYR A 13 19.67 12.15 11.54
N MET A 14 19.41 11.71 10.32
CA MET A 14 20.07 12.22 9.13
C MET A 14 19.06 12.38 8.01
N SER A 15 19.05 13.56 7.39
CA SER A 15 18.21 13.87 6.22
C SER A 15 19.07 14.45 5.11
N PHE A 16 18.94 13.87 3.92
CA PHE A 16 19.49 14.41 2.69
C PHE A 16 18.33 14.90 1.82
N GLU A 17 18.06 16.19 1.90
CA GLU A 17 17.09 16.90 1.05
C GLU A 17 17.89 17.72 0.05
N ASN A 18 17.98 17.29 -1.21
CA ASN A 18 18.56 18.14 -2.22
C ASN A 18 17.92 17.93 -3.59
N GLN A 19 17.37 19.01 -4.14
CA GLN A 19 16.76 18.98 -5.48
C GLN A 19 17.83 19.02 -6.60
N ASP A 20 19.05 19.48 -6.29
CA ASP A 20 20.10 19.73 -7.29
C ASP A 20 21.38 18.90 -7.13
N MET A 21 21.60 18.26 -5.97
CA MET A 21 22.70 17.28 -5.85
C MET A 21 22.32 15.97 -6.55
N ARG A 22 22.45 15.93 -7.87
CA ARG A 22 22.30 14.70 -8.67
C ARG A 22 23.24 13.57 -8.21
N VAL A 23 24.29 13.91 -7.46
CA VAL A 23 25.26 12.96 -6.92
C VAL A 23 25.72 13.43 -5.55
N ILE A 24 25.16 12.88 -4.47
CA ILE A 24 25.98 12.75 -3.26
C ILE A 24 27.10 11.77 -3.65
N PRO A 25 28.38 12.15 -3.55
CA PRO A 25 29.45 11.22 -3.87
C PRO A 25 29.24 9.95 -3.06
N HIS A 26 29.23 8.79 -3.73
CA HIS A 26 29.16 7.46 -3.12
C HIS A 26 29.94 7.39 -1.81
N SER A 27 31.17 7.90 -1.83
CA SER A 27 32.10 7.89 -0.70
C SER A 27 31.61 8.70 0.51
N PHE A 28 30.77 9.73 0.30
CA PHE A 28 30.17 10.50 1.39
C PHE A 28 29.02 9.72 2.03
N ALA A 29 28.00 9.30 1.27
CA ALA A 29 26.86 8.57 1.82
C ALA A 29 27.29 7.28 2.53
N SER A 30 28.18 6.49 1.91
CA SER A 30 28.73 5.28 2.53
C SER A 30 29.52 5.59 3.79
N ALA A 31 30.38 6.62 3.79
CA ALA A 31 31.15 6.99 4.98
C ALA A 31 30.29 7.49 6.13
N LEU A 32 29.16 8.14 5.84
CA LEU A 32 28.21 8.61 6.86
C LEU A 32 27.43 7.45 7.46
N VAL A 33 26.92 6.55 6.62
CA VAL A 33 26.25 5.34 7.08
C VAL A 33 27.21 4.49 7.93
N GLU A 34 28.44 4.26 7.47
CA GLU A 34 29.41 3.49 8.27
C GLU A 34 29.70 4.16 9.61
N ALA A 35 29.97 5.47 9.61
CA ALA A 35 30.35 6.20 10.82
C ALA A 35 29.24 6.22 11.87
N TYR A 36 27.97 6.27 11.46
CA TYR A 36 26.83 6.43 12.37
C TYR A 36 25.91 5.24 12.45
N SER A 37 26.22 4.17 11.71
CA SER A 37 25.48 2.92 11.69
C SER A 37 24.98 2.57 13.10
N ARG A 38 25.87 2.48 14.09
CA ARG A 38 25.51 2.02 15.45
C ARG A 38 24.45 2.84 16.20
N ASN A 39 24.26 4.13 15.89
CA ASN A 39 23.40 5.03 16.67
C ASN A 39 22.30 5.71 15.82
N MET A 40 22.35 5.59 14.50
CA MET A 40 21.40 6.25 13.60
C MET A 40 20.08 5.49 13.59
N ASN A 41 19.01 6.14 14.06
CA ASN A 41 17.67 5.57 14.14
C ASN A 41 16.79 6.00 12.97
N TYR A 42 17.07 7.16 12.35
CA TYR A 42 16.32 7.71 11.24
C TYR A 42 17.24 8.13 10.10
N LEU A 43 16.91 7.69 8.90
CA LEU A 43 17.56 8.11 7.66
C LEU A 43 16.54 8.49 6.60
N TYR A 44 16.62 9.73 6.10
CA TYR A 44 15.94 10.19 4.90
C TYR A 44 16.92 10.46 3.77
N CYS A 45 16.64 9.91 2.59
CA CYS A 45 17.40 10.16 1.36
C CYS A 45 16.46 10.54 0.22
N GLY A 46 16.40 11.82 -0.13
CA GLY A 46 15.64 12.30 -1.28
C GLY A 46 16.54 12.63 -2.47
N ASN A 47 16.20 12.09 -3.64
CA ASN A 47 16.93 12.31 -4.89
C ASN A 47 18.43 11.93 -4.80
N VAL A 48 18.73 10.87 -4.04
CA VAL A 48 20.09 10.36 -3.85
C VAL A 48 20.32 9.11 -4.68
N VAL A 49 21.38 9.12 -5.48
CA VAL A 49 21.92 7.94 -6.16
C VAL A 49 22.69 7.11 -5.13
N PHE A 50 22.14 5.98 -4.66
CA PHE A 50 22.97 5.03 -3.93
C PHE A 50 23.76 4.19 -4.92
N PRO A 51 25.06 4.00 -4.69
CA PRO A 51 25.80 3.02 -5.45
C PRO A 51 25.25 1.61 -5.18
N ARG A 52 25.33 0.71 -6.18
CA ARG A 52 24.94 -0.73 -6.06
C ARG A 52 25.70 -1.52 -4.97
N ALA A 53 26.53 -0.87 -4.16
CA ALA A 53 27.15 -1.52 -3.01
C ALA A 53 26.08 -1.87 -1.97
N ILE A 54 26.20 -3.05 -1.37
CA ILE A 54 25.37 -3.45 -0.23
C ILE A 54 25.63 -2.45 0.89
N VAL A 55 24.65 -1.60 1.16
CA VAL A 55 24.72 -0.73 2.33
C VAL A 55 24.06 -1.50 3.46
N HIS A 56 24.89 -2.19 4.25
CA HIS A 56 24.46 -2.73 5.53
C HIS A 56 24.12 -1.57 6.47
N LEU A 57 22.90 -1.06 6.34
CA LEU A 57 22.31 -0.16 7.32
C LEU A 57 22.19 -0.92 8.63
N SER A 58 22.53 -0.26 9.71
CA SER A 58 22.81 -0.90 10.99
C SER A 58 21.65 -1.64 11.64
N GLY A 59 21.98 -2.37 12.71
CA GLY A 59 21.00 -2.89 13.66
C GLY A 59 20.37 -1.84 14.60
N ALA A 60 20.61 -0.53 14.40
CA ALA A 60 19.95 0.53 15.16
C ALA A 60 18.91 1.31 14.33
N LEU A 61 18.98 1.23 12.99
CA LEU A 61 18.07 1.97 12.13
C LEU A 61 16.64 1.45 12.30
N THR A 62 15.74 2.32 12.76
CA THR A 62 14.32 1.99 12.96
C THR A 62 13.42 2.59 11.89
N ASN A 63 13.82 3.70 11.27
CA ASN A 63 13.05 4.38 10.22
C ASN A 63 13.94 4.69 9.02
N LEU A 64 13.53 4.20 7.85
CA LEU A 64 14.17 4.50 6.58
C LEU A 64 13.15 5.08 5.62
N ARG A 65 13.48 6.24 5.06
CA ARG A 65 12.71 6.86 3.98
C ARG A 65 13.60 7.18 2.78
N ILE A 66 13.20 6.72 1.60
CA ILE A 66 13.91 6.96 0.34
C ILE A 66 12.91 7.53 -0.66
N ASP A 67 13.27 8.65 -1.28
CA ASP A 67 12.50 9.28 -2.34
C ASP A 67 13.31 9.26 -3.66
N PHE A 68 12.74 8.57 -4.65
CA PHE A 68 13.37 8.34 -5.95
C PHE A 68 12.98 9.40 -6.98
N SER A 69 12.40 10.53 -6.57
CA SER A 69 12.19 11.69 -7.42
C SER A 69 13.50 12.03 -8.16
N GLY A 70 13.52 11.90 -9.48
CA GLY A 70 14.68 12.27 -10.31
C GLY A 70 15.81 11.23 -10.45
N VAL A 71 15.67 10.02 -9.88
CA VAL A 71 16.74 9.00 -9.87
C VAL A 71 16.31 7.69 -10.57
N SER A 72 17.27 6.98 -11.19
CA SER A 72 17.04 5.61 -11.71
C SER A 72 17.03 4.57 -10.57
N ILE A 73 16.23 3.51 -10.73
CA ILE A 73 16.15 2.41 -9.76
C ILE A 73 17.44 1.59 -9.61
N ASP A 74 18.32 1.65 -10.62
CA ASP A 74 19.60 0.92 -10.62
C ASP A 74 20.48 1.22 -9.40
N TYR A 75 20.13 2.27 -8.67
CA TYR A 75 20.80 2.84 -7.53
C TYR A 75 20.08 2.58 -6.20
N PHE A 76 19.31 1.49 -6.10
CA PHE A 76 18.75 1.10 -4.81
C PHE A 76 19.78 0.33 -3.96
N PRO A 77 20.05 0.75 -2.72
CA PRO A 77 20.94 0.02 -1.84
C PRO A 77 20.24 -1.24 -1.32
N SER A 78 20.92 -2.37 -1.28
CA SER A 78 20.41 -3.52 -0.53
C SER A 78 20.40 -3.19 0.94
N VAL A 79 19.21 -3.03 1.53
CA VAL A 79 19.03 -2.70 2.94
C VAL A 79 18.75 -3.97 3.73
N ILE A 80 19.61 -4.24 4.70
CA ILE A 80 19.46 -5.36 5.63
C ILE A 80 19.48 -4.76 7.03
N SER A 81 18.30 -4.63 7.66
CA SER A 81 18.20 -4.12 9.02
C SER A 81 17.16 -4.91 9.79
N GLU A 82 17.61 -5.61 10.83
CA GLU A 82 16.72 -6.35 11.72
C GLU A 82 15.89 -5.42 12.60
N SER A 83 16.38 -4.21 12.90
CA SER A 83 15.72 -3.21 13.74
C SER A 83 14.67 -2.36 13.02
N LEU A 84 14.60 -2.45 11.68
CA LEU A 84 13.74 -1.57 10.89
C LEU A 84 12.28 -1.76 11.27
N GLU A 85 11.64 -0.68 11.75
CA GLU A 85 10.24 -0.65 12.14
C GLU A 85 9.37 0.07 11.10
N GLU A 86 9.93 1.04 10.39
CA GLU A 86 9.24 1.82 9.36
C GLU A 86 10.08 1.95 8.09
N LEU A 87 9.47 1.65 6.96
CA LEU A 87 10.05 1.78 5.63
C LEU A 87 9.12 2.57 4.73
N THR A 88 9.61 3.68 4.17
CA THR A 88 8.88 4.50 3.21
C THR A 88 9.67 4.68 1.93
N LEU A 89 9.14 4.21 0.80
CA LEU A 89 9.71 4.36 -0.52
C LEU A 89 8.78 5.20 -1.40
N LEU A 90 9.28 6.31 -1.94
CA LEU A 90 8.49 7.29 -2.70
C LEU A 90 8.95 7.40 -4.15
N GLU A 91 8.02 7.73 -5.05
CA GLU A 91 8.28 7.91 -6.48
C GLU A 91 9.01 6.70 -7.10
N LEU A 92 8.60 5.50 -6.68
CA LEU A 92 9.09 4.24 -7.24
C LEU A 92 8.74 4.13 -8.73
N PRO A 93 9.68 3.74 -9.61
CA PRO A 93 9.31 3.43 -10.97
C PRO A 93 8.45 2.18 -11.02
N ASP A 94 7.69 2.04 -12.11
CA ASP A 94 6.85 0.90 -12.44
C ASP A 94 7.58 -0.45 -12.43
N THR A 95 8.87 -0.44 -12.76
CA THR A 95 9.78 -1.59 -12.76
C THR A 95 10.29 -1.97 -11.36
N PHE A 96 9.91 -1.23 -10.31
CA PHE A 96 10.39 -1.53 -8.96
C PHE A 96 9.93 -2.89 -8.44
N SER A 97 10.90 -3.65 -7.94
CA SER A 97 10.71 -4.94 -7.29
C SER A 97 11.30 -4.93 -5.90
N MET A 98 10.64 -5.60 -4.97
CA MET A 98 11.14 -5.82 -3.61
C MET A 98 12.41 -6.67 -3.60
N SER A 99 12.79 -7.31 -4.72
CA SER A 99 14.04 -8.04 -4.91
C SER A 99 15.29 -7.33 -4.40
N HIS A 100 15.29 -6.00 -4.40
CA HIS A 100 16.42 -5.24 -3.89
C HIS A 100 16.69 -5.43 -2.39
N PHE A 101 15.71 -5.92 -1.63
CA PHE A 101 15.84 -6.31 -0.23
C PHE A 101 16.16 -7.79 -0.02
N ALA A 102 16.23 -8.59 -1.09
CA ALA A 102 16.60 -9.99 -0.98
C ALA A 102 18.09 -10.10 -0.61
N HIS A 103 18.42 -11.02 0.29
CA HIS A 103 19.81 -11.40 0.48
C HIS A 103 20.35 -12.05 -0.79
N HIS A 104 21.65 -11.90 -1.08
CA HIS A 104 22.29 -12.46 -2.28
C HIS A 104 22.19 -13.99 -2.39
N ASP A 105 21.78 -14.66 -1.32
CA ASP A 105 21.39 -16.06 -1.34
C ASP A 105 20.05 -16.18 -2.06
N GLN A 106 20.04 -16.94 -3.16
CA GLN A 106 18.99 -17.20 -4.16
C GLN A 106 17.55 -17.51 -3.65
N THR A 107 17.34 -17.44 -2.34
CA THR A 107 16.06 -17.41 -1.67
C THR A 107 15.26 -16.19 -2.13
N ARG A 108 14.11 -16.43 -2.77
CA ARG A 108 13.10 -15.40 -3.10
C ARG A 108 12.32 -14.96 -1.86
N HIS A 109 13.01 -14.86 -0.72
CA HIS A 109 12.44 -14.63 0.59
C HIS A 109 13.04 -13.35 1.17
N ILE A 110 12.19 -12.39 1.45
CA ILE A 110 12.57 -11.14 2.10
C ILE A 110 11.96 -11.17 3.49
N HIS A 111 12.79 -11.02 4.52
CA HIS A 111 12.34 -11.09 5.90
C HIS A 111 12.59 -9.77 6.62
N PHE A 112 11.50 -9.12 7.05
CA PHE A 112 11.54 -7.94 7.91
C PHE A 112 11.04 -8.29 9.31
N SER A 113 11.96 -8.59 10.23
CA SER A 113 11.63 -9.11 11.56
C SER A 113 10.85 -8.12 12.45
N ASN A 114 11.12 -6.81 12.30
CA ASN A 114 10.55 -5.77 13.16
C ASN A 114 9.67 -4.74 12.44
N LEU A 115 9.49 -4.87 11.11
CA LEU A 115 8.76 -3.87 10.33
C LEU A 115 7.28 -3.83 10.74
N LYS A 116 6.83 -2.66 11.18
CA LYS A 116 5.46 -2.35 11.63
C LYS A 116 4.70 -1.53 10.59
N TRP A 117 5.41 -0.69 9.83
CA TRP A 117 4.84 0.23 8.85
C TRP A 117 5.60 0.16 7.53
N LEU A 118 4.88 -0.03 6.43
CA LEU A 118 5.43 -0.03 5.07
C LEU A 118 4.64 0.91 4.17
N THR A 119 5.31 1.87 3.56
CA THR A 119 4.74 2.76 2.54
C THR A 119 5.49 2.56 1.23
N LEU A 120 4.76 2.21 0.17
CA LEU A 120 5.27 2.16 -1.20
C LEU A 120 4.41 3.10 -2.06
N LYS A 121 5.01 4.18 -2.54
CA LYS A 121 4.38 5.10 -3.48
C LYS A 121 5.11 5.05 -4.81
N TYR A 122 4.40 4.61 -5.84
CA TYR A 122 4.90 4.58 -7.20
C TYR A 122 4.69 5.93 -7.89
N ARG A 123 5.51 6.21 -8.90
CA ARG A 123 5.30 7.34 -9.80
C ARG A 123 3.97 7.15 -10.48
N GLN A 124 3.19 8.21 -10.56
CA GLN A 124 1.96 8.19 -11.31
C GLN A 124 2.28 8.07 -12.81
N THR A 125 2.17 6.85 -13.35
CA THR A 125 2.32 6.60 -14.79
C THR A 125 0.96 6.56 -15.48
N ASP A 126 0.92 6.84 -16.78
CA ASP A 126 -0.29 6.71 -17.62
C ASP A 126 -0.69 5.27 -17.96
N MET A 127 0.06 4.29 -17.47
CA MET A 127 -0.28 2.89 -17.67
C MET A 127 -1.52 2.50 -16.86
N GLU A 128 -2.52 1.97 -17.57
CA GLU A 128 -3.70 1.35 -16.99
C GLU A 128 -3.35 0.00 -16.35
N PHE A 129 -4.07 -0.34 -15.29
CA PHE A 129 -3.88 -1.58 -14.57
C PHE A 129 -4.65 -2.71 -15.28
N ASP A 130 -3.98 -3.45 -16.18
CA ASP A 130 -4.62 -4.51 -16.95
C ASP A 130 -5.14 -5.65 -16.05
N GLN A 131 -6.42 -5.99 -16.23
CA GLN A 131 -7.13 -7.09 -15.61
C GLN A 131 -6.43 -8.45 -15.80
N ALA A 132 -5.72 -8.62 -16.93
CA ALA A 132 -4.91 -9.79 -17.23
C ALA A 132 -3.74 -9.99 -16.25
N VAL A 133 -3.25 -8.93 -15.61
CA VAL A 133 -2.19 -9.05 -14.59
C VAL A 133 -2.76 -9.54 -13.26
N PHE A 134 -4.00 -9.16 -12.92
CA PHE A 134 -4.68 -9.70 -11.74
C PHE A 134 -5.14 -11.15 -11.90
N SER A 135 -5.50 -11.60 -13.10
CA SER A 135 -5.78 -13.03 -13.33
C SER A 135 -4.53 -13.89 -13.09
N GLN A 136 -3.32 -13.35 -13.29
CA GLN A 136 -2.05 -13.98 -12.89
C GLN A 136 -1.81 -13.97 -11.37
N ILE A 137 -2.34 -12.98 -10.62
CA ILE A 137 -2.36 -12.98 -9.13
C ILE A 137 -3.23 -14.13 -8.59
N SER A 138 -4.27 -14.55 -9.31
CA SER A 138 -5.12 -15.70 -8.96
C SER A 138 -4.62 -17.03 -9.52
N ASN A 139 -3.95 -17.03 -10.68
CA ASN A 139 -3.51 -18.24 -11.36
C ASN A 139 -1.97 -18.36 -11.38
N THR A 140 -1.43 -19.12 -10.42
CA THR A 140 -0.29 -20.03 -10.66
C THR A 140 1.08 -19.47 -11.08
N LYS A 141 1.51 -18.28 -10.64
CA LYS A 141 2.93 -17.86 -10.74
C LYS A 141 3.54 -17.31 -9.44
N SER A 142 3.12 -17.80 -8.27
CA SER A 142 3.73 -17.44 -6.97
C SER A 142 5.25 -17.68 -6.91
N HIS A 143 5.78 -18.58 -7.74
CA HIS A 143 7.21 -18.85 -7.85
C HIS A 143 8.00 -17.73 -8.53
N LEU A 144 7.35 -16.82 -9.28
CA LEU A 144 8.03 -15.71 -9.97
C LEU A 144 8.29 -14.48 -9.09
N TYR A 145 7.56 -14.34 -7.99
CA TYR A 145 7.59 -13.15 -7.14
C TYR A 145 8.32 -13.42 -5.81
N TYR A 146 8.79 -12.35 -5.16
CA TYR A 146 9.42 -12.46 -3.85
C TYR A 146 8.36 -12.65 -2.77
N LYS A 147 8.58 -13.63 -1.89
CA LYS A 147 7.78 -13.86 -0.69
C LYS A 147 8.27 -12.96 0.42
N ILE A 148 7.41 -12.06 0.87
CA ILE A 148 7.74 -11.08 1.91
C ILE A 148 7.17 -11.56 3.24
N GLN A 149 8.04 -11.74 4.22
CA GLN A 149 7.67 -12.08 5.59
C GLN A 149 7.89 -10.85 6.46
N ALA A 150 6.82 -10.33 7.03
CA ALA A 150 6.88 -9.19 7.96
C ALA A 150 5.89 -9.44 9.12
N PRO A 151 6.27 -10.28 10.10
CA PRO A 151 5.33 -10.79 11.12
C PRO A 151 4.76 -9.70 12.04
N LYS A 152 5.40 -8.53 12.13
CA LYS A 152 4.96 -7.40 12.93
C LYS A 152 4.29 -6.29 12.11
N LEU A 153 4.13 -6.48 10.79
CA LEU A 153 3.58 -5.46 9.91
C LEU A 153 2.10 -5.24 10.22
N LYS A 154 1.77 -4.01 10.62
CA LYS A 154 0.41 -3.59 10.99
C LYS A 154 -0.17 -2.64 9.97
N VAL A 155 0.66 -1.77 9.39
CA VAL A 155 0.23 -0.75 8.44
C VAL A 155 0.92 -0.95 7.11
N LEU A 156 0.12 -1.07 6.05
CA LEU A 156 0.60 -1.10 4.68
C LEU A 156 -0.08 0.01 3.88
N ILE A 157 0.72 0.85 3.25
CA ILE A 157 0.28 1.94 2.39
C ILE A 157 0.85 1.68 1.00
N LEU A 158 -0.03 1.46 0.03
CA LEU A 158 0.31 1.29 -1.37
C LEU A 158 -0.35 2.40 -2.19
N GLU A 159 0.44 3.27 -2.79
CA GLU A 159 -0.05 4.40 -3.59
C GLU A 159 0.42 4.31 -5.04
N HIS A 160 -0.49 4.68 -5.95
CA HIS A 160 -0.29 4.64 -7.40
C HIS A 160 0.23 3.30 -7.92
N ILE A 161 -0.23 2.21 -7.30
CA ILE A 161 0.32 0.88 -7.55
C ILE A 161 0.43 0.53 -9.04
N THR A 162 1.45 -0.25 -9.38
CA THR A 162 1.61 -0.84 -10.71
C THR A 162 1.33 -2.35 -10.69
N PRO A 163 1.02 -2.95 -11.85
CA PRO A 163 0.78 -4.39 -11.95
C PRO A 163 1.96 -5.27 -11.51
N HIS A 164 3.17 -4.69 -11.46
CA HIS A 164 4.40 -5.38 -11.07
C HIS A 164 4.70 -5.32 -9.57
N CYS A 165 3.79 -4.76 -8.76
CA CYS A 165 4.01 -4.63 -7.32
C CYS A 165 4.03 -6.01 -6.61
N ASP A 166 5.24 -6.48 -6.27
CA ASP A 166 5.47 -7.75 -5.54
C ASP A 166 4.63 -7.87 -4.26
N MET A 167 4.36 -6.74 -3.58
CA MET A 167 3.57 -6.73 -2.34
C MET A 167 2.17 -7.29 -2.52
N LEU A 168 1.53 -7.12 -3.68
CA LEU A 168 0.17 -7.62 -3.94
C LEU A 168 0.11 -9.16 -3.93
N TYR A 169 1.23 -9.81 -4.29
CA TYR A 169 1.38 -11.26 -4.33
C TYR A 169 1.78 -11.83 -2.96
N SER A 170 2.38 -10.99 -2.10
CA SER A 170 2.88 -11.36 -0.76
C SER A 170 1.94 -11.04 0.40
N LEU A 171 0.71 -10.60 0.13
CA LEU A 171 -0.26 -10.27 1.20
C LEU A 171 -0.66 -11.47 2.07
N ASN A 172 -0.58 -12.69 1.52
CA ASN A 172 -0.98 -13.90 2.22
C ASN A 172 -0.13 -14.10 3.48
N GLY A 173 -0.78 -14.12 4.64
CA GLY A 173 -0.14 -14.36 5.94
C GLY A 173 0.34 -13.09 6.65
N LEU A 174 0.17 -11.91 6.06
CA LEU A 174 0.38 -10.64 6.76
C LEU A 174 -0.78 -10.38 7.72
N ARG A 175 -0.46 -9.90 8.93
CA ARG A 175 -1.45 -9.57 9.98
C ARG A 175 -1.72 -8.06 10.01
N LEU A 176 -2.10 -7.51 8.86
CA LEU A 176 -2.35 -6.07 8.72
C LEU A 176 -3.56 -5.64 9.55
N GLU A 177 -3.42 -4.52 10.25
CA GLU A 177 -4.51 -3.81 10.95
C GLU A 177 -5.09 -2.69 10.07
N THR A 178 -4.22 -2.00 9.32
CA THR A 178 -4.59 -0.89 8.43
C THR A 178 -4.00 -1.09 7.05
N PHE A 179 -4.84 -0.96 6.02
CA PHE A 179 -4.43 -1.02 4.63
C PHE A 179 -4.93 0.20 3.87
N TYR A 180 -3.99 0.98 3.34
CA TYR A 180 -4.26 2.11 2.47
C TYR A 180 -3.85 1.77 1.06
N PHE A 181 -4.73 2.05 0.12
CA PHE A 181 -4.59 1.55 -1.23
C PHE A 181 -5.12 2.56 -2.25
N THR A 182 -4.23 3.01 -3.12
CA THR A 182 -4.53 3.87 -4.28
C THR A 182 -3.89 3.27 -5.52
N GLY A 183 -4.65 3.21 -6.61
CA GLY A 183 -4.17 2.76 -7.91
C GLY A 183 -4.94 3.47 -9.02
N LYS A 184 -4.46 3.36 -10.27
CA LYS A 184 -5.32 3.63 -11.41
C LYS A 184 -6.28 2.44 -11.55
N SER A 185 -7.56 2.69 -11.30
CA SER A 185 -8.69 1.78 -11.56
C SER A 185 -8.58 0.34 -11.01
N VAL A 186 -8.84 0.16 -9.71
CA VAL A 186 -8.85 -1.19 -9.12
C VAL A 186 -10.25 -1.78 -9.10
N SER A 187 -10.43 -2.91 -9.77
CA SER A 187 -11.76 -3.54 -9.82
C SER A 187 -12.29 -3.97 -8.46
N VAL A 188 -13.61 -3.94 -8.27
CA VAL A 188 -14.28 -4.50 -7.08
C VAL A 188 -13.89 -5.96 -6.84
N ALA A 189 -13.87 -6.78 -7.90
CA ALA A 189 -13.51 -8.17 -7.80
C ALA A 189 -12.08 -8.35 -7.26
N THR A 190 -11.16 -7.50 -7.71
CA THR A 190 -9.79 -7.43 -7.20
C THR A 190 -9.78 -7.04 -5.72
N LEU A 191 -10.45 -5.95 -5.36
CA LEU A 191 -10.51 -5.47 -3.98
C LEU A 191 -11.01 -6.58 -3.04
N LEU A 192 -12.09 -7.27 -3.43
CA LEU A 192 -12.58 -8.41 -2.68
C LEU A 192 -11.52 -9.50 -2.56
N ARG A 193 -10.87 -9.91 -3.65
CA ARG A 193 -9.81 -10.94 -3.56
C ARG A 193 -8.69 -10.54 -2.60
N LEU A 194 -8.31 -9.27 -2.55
CA LEU A 194 -7.34 -8.74 -1.58
C LEU A 194 -7.89 -8.86 -0.15
N LEU A 195 -9.12 -8.41 0.09
CA LEU A 195 -9.76 -8.47 1.41
C LEU A 195 -9.93 -9.90 1.95
N SER A 196 -10.15 -10.90 1.08
CA SER A 196 -10.20 -12.31 1.52
C SER A 196 -8.86 -12.88 1.98
N ARG A 197 -7.76 -12.15 1.81
CA ARG A 197 -6.41 -12.57 2.22
C ARG A 197 -5.96 -11.86 3.51
N LEU A 198 -6.76 -10.91 4.02
CA LEU A 198 -6.40 -9.99 5.09
C LEU A 198 -7.36 -10.14 6.29
N ASP A 199 -7.38 -11.31 6.92
CA ASP A 199 -8.37 -11.66 7.96
C ASP A 199 -8.31 -10.79 9.22
N ASN A 200 -7.18 -10.13 9.47
CA ASN A 200 -6.98 -9.24 10.62
C ASN A 200 -7.23 -7.76 10.30
N LEU A 201 -7.59 -7.42 9.07
CA LEU A 201 -7.75 -6.04 8.65
C LEU A 201 -8.90 -5.36 9.41
N THR A 202 -8.60 -4.22 10.03
CA THR A 202 -9.58 -3.42 10.79
C THR A 202 -9.91 -2.10 10.11
N ASN A 203 -8.96 -1.51 9.38
CA ASN A 203 -9.14 -0.25 8.67
C ASN A 203 -8.74 -0.42 7.21
N LEU A 204 -9.63 -0.04 6.30
CA LEU A 204 -9.40 -0.06 4.86
C LEU A 204 -9.64 1.33 4.29
N HIS A 205 -8.66 1.82 3.53
CA HIS A 205 -8.77 3.05 2.78
C HIS A 205 -8.53 2.74 1.30
N VAL A 206 -9.54 2.97 0.46
CA VAL A 206 -9.48 2.65 -0.97
C VAL A 206 -9.81 3.88 -1.80
N TYR A 207 -8.94 4.18 -2.74
CA TYR A 207 -9.06 5.28 -3.68
C TYR A 207 -9.11 4.72 -5.09
N ASN A 208 -10.03 5.20 -5.92
CA ASN A 208 -10.20 4.81 -7.33
C ASN A 208 -10.52 3.33 -7.53
N VAL A 209 -11.53 2.83 -6.82
CA VAL A 209 -12.16 1.54 -7.18
C VAL A 209 -12.90 1.73 -8.50
N THR A 210 -12.89 0.72 -9.38
CA THR A 210 -13.69 0.69 -10.61
C THR A 210 -14.54 -0.57 -10.68
N THR A 211 -15.56 -0.56 -11.55
CA THR A 211 -16.27 -1.78 -11.96
C THR A 211 -15.63 -2.31 -13.24
N ASN A 212 -15.70 -3.62 -13.45
CA ASN A 212 -15.31 -4.21 -14.74
C ASN A 212 -16.52 -4.15 -15.69
N GLU A 213 -16.30 -4.04 -17.00
CA GLU A 213 -17.38 -4.02 -18.01
C GLU A 213 -18.36 -5.21 -17.89
N ALA A 214 -17.91 -6.36 -17.40
CA ALA A 214 -18.77 -7.52 -17.13
C ALA A 214 -19.70 -7.32 -15.92
N MET A 215 -19.28 -6.52 -14.94
CA MET A 215 -20.16 -6.13 -13.84
C MET A 215 -21.26 -5.23 -14.40
N ASP A 216 -20.99 -4.34 -15.38
CA ASP A 216 -21.97 -3.45 -16.04
C ASP A 216 -23.20 -4.19 -16.62
N MET A 217 -23.04 -5.40 -17.17
CA MET A 217 -24.17 -6.25 -17.63
C MET A 217 -24.90 -6.98 -16.50
N ILE A 218 -24.25 -7.14 -15.36
CA ILE A 218 -24.79 -7.75 -14.15
C ILE A 218 -25.64 -6.72 -13.35
N PHE A 219 -25.50 -5.41 -13.62
CA PHE A 219 -26.12 -4.28 -12.88
C PHE A 219 -27.65 -4.35 -12.73
N GLU A 220 -28.37 -4.97 -13.67
CA GLU A 220 -29.84 -5.00 -13.60
C GLU A 220 -30.40 -6.23 -12.88
N ASN A 221 -29.61 -7.29 -12.71
CA ASN A 221 -30.07 -8.56 -12.12
C ASN A 221 -29.60 -8.83 -10.68
N ASP A 222 -28.57 -8.12 -10.18
CA ASP A 222 -27.71 -8.70 -9.13
C ASP A 222 -27.94 -8.32 -7.68
N MET A 223 -28.84 -7.39 -7.30
CA MET A 223 -29.19 -7.24 -5.87
C MET A 223 -29.71 -8.57 -5.26
N ARG A 224 -30.22 -9.50 -6.09
CA ARG A 224 -30.56 -10.87 -5.68
C ARG A 224 -29.36 -11.81 -5.55
N VAL A 225 -28.31 -11.64 -6.36
CA VAL A 225 -27.06 -12.42 -6.27
C VAL A 225 -26.21 -11.96 -5.10
N LEU A 226 -26.23 -10.67 -4.79
CA LEU A 226 -25.58 -10.10 -3.60
C LEU A 226 -26.15 -10.66 -2.29
N ALA A 227 -27.42 -11.07 -2.27
CA ALA A 227 -28.05 -11.75 -1.13
C ALA A 227 -27.57 -13.21 -0.95
N GLY A 228 -26.97 -13.82 -1.99
CA GLY A 228 -26.44 -15.18 -1.98
C GLY A 228 -24.95 -15.27 -1.65
N MET A 229 -24.22 -14.14 -1.68
CA MET A 229 -22.82 -14.10 -1.24
C MET A 229 -22.78 -14.04 0.29
N ALA A 230 -22.28 -15.11 0.91
CA ALA A 230 -22.13 -15.16 2.35
C ALA A 230 -21.28 -13.96 2.82
N PRO A 231 -21.74 -13.23 3.86
CA PRO A 231 -20.97 -12.13 4.41
C PRO A 231 -19.57 -12.61 4.77
N ARG A 232 -18.57 -11.81 4.40
CA ARG A 232 -17.20 -12.19 4.71
C ARG A 232 -16.94 -11.92 6.18
N SER A 233 -16.41 -12.93 6.87
CA SER A 233 -15.90 -12.76 8.23
C SER A 233 -14.58 -11.99 8.17
N THR A 234 -14.65 -10.69 7.85
CA THR A 234 -13.53 -9.78 8.04
C THR A 234 -13.70 -9.10 9.40
N ARG A 235 -12.58 -8.72 10.03
CA ARG A 235 -12.60 -7.86 11.23
C ARG A 235 -12.68 -6.37 10.87
N LEU A 236 -13.18 -6.05 9.68
CA LEU A 236 -13.12 -4.70 9.12
C LEU A 236 -14.11 -3.78 9.84
N ILE A 237 -13.59 -2.87 10.66
CA ILE A 237 -14.37 -1.93 11.47
C ILE A 237 -14.61 -0.63 10.70
N SER A 238 -13.61 -0.16 9.95
CA SER A 238 -13.65 1.12 9.26
C SER A 238 -13.29 0.98 7.79
N MET A 239 -14.09 1.60 6.92
CA MET A 239 -13.83 1.66 5.49
C MET A 239 -13.94 3.11 4.99
N TYR A 240 -13.02 3.52 4.12
CA TYR A 240 -13.03 4.82 3.47
C TYR A 240 -12.93 4.60 1.97
N ILE A 241 -13.90 5.11 1.22
CA ILE A 241 -13.95 4.98 -0.24
C ILE A 241 -13.97 6.38 -0.83
N LYS A 242 -12.97 6.70 -1.65
CA LYS A 242 -12.87 7.99 -2.35
C LYS A 242 -12.67 7.78 -3.86
N ARG A 243 -13.26 8.66 -4.65
CA ARG A 243 -12.95 8.82 -6.09
C ARG A 243 -11.92 9.95 -6.24
N GLN A 244 -10.89 9.74 -7.03
CA GLN A 244 -10.01 10.81 -7.52
C GLN A 244 -10.66 11.38 -8.79
N ALA A 245 -10.62 12.70 -8.95
CA ALA A 245 -11.13 13.36 -10.14
C ALA A 245 -10.18 13.08 -11.33
N THR A 246 -10.36 11.94 -11.99
CA THR A 246 -9.66 11.57 -13.23
C THR A 246 -10.67 11.42 -14.37
N HIS A 247 -10.20 11.45 -15.62
CA HIS A 247 -11.07 11.36 -16.81
C HIS A 247 -11.89 10.06 -16.89
N ASP A 248 -11.43 8.96 -16.27
CA ASP A 248 -12.14 7.67 -16.18
C ASP A 248 -12.87 7.48 -14.84
N ALA A 249 -13.35 8.58 -14.28
CA ALA A 249 -14.06 8.59 -13.02
C ALA A 249 -15.34 7.73 -13.08
N LEU A 250 -15.51 6.84 -12.11
CA LEU A 250 -16.76 6.12 -11.86
C LEU A 250 -17.96 7.08 -11.90
N SER A 251 -19.03 6.67 -12.59
CA SER A 251 -20.31 7.35 -12.47
C SER A 251 -20.82 7.27 -11.03
N HIS A 252 -21.67 8.24 -10.64
CA HIS A 252 -22.34 8.26 -9.34
C HIS A 252 -23.00 6.91 -9.02
N SER A 253 -23.73 6.34 -9.99
CA SER A 253 -24.44 5.06 -9.86
C SER A 253 -23.49 3.88 -9.59
N GLN A 254 -22.36 3.81 -10.29
CA GLN A 254 -21.35 2.76 -10.07
C GLN A 254 -20.72 2.88 -8.68
N MET A 255 -20.40 4.09 -8.24
CA MET A 255 -19.84 4.32 -6.91
C MET A 255 -20.83 3.91 -5.80
N MET A 256 -22.11 4.31 -5.95
CA MET A 256 -23.17 3.91 -5.03
C MET A 256 -23.30 2.38 -4.94
N TYR A 257 -23.24 1.68 -6.07
CA TYR A 257 -23.31 0.22 -6.08
C TYR A 257 -22.17 -0.41 -5.28
N ILE A 258 -20.93 0.02 -5.52
CA ILE A 258 -19.74 -0.49 -4.83
C ILE A 258 -19.90 -0.32 -3.32
N VAL A 259 -20.31 0.87 -2.89
CA VAL A 259 -20.52 1.19 -1.48
C VAL A 259 -21.61 0.30 -0.87
N LYS A 260 -22.78 0.21 -1.51
CA LYS A 260 -23.92 -0.62 -1.06
C LYS A 260 -23.50 -2.09 -0.91
N PHE A 261 -22.81 -2.62 -1.91
CA PHE A 261 -22.32 -4.00 -1.92
C PHE A 261 -21.33 -4.26 -0.77
N LEU A 262 -20.32 -3.40 -0.61
CA LEU A 262 -19.31 -3.55 0.44
C LEU A 262 -19.91 -3.43 1.85
N MET A 263 -20.87 -2.52 2.04
CA MET A 263 -21.59 -2.38 3.31
C MET A 263 -22.40 -3.62 3.67
N ALA A 264 -23.20 -4.13 2.72
CA ALA A 264 -24.05 -5.31 2.95
C ALA A 264 -23.21 -6.57 3.26
N ASN A 265 -22.01 -6.67 2.66
CA ASN A 265 -21.13 -7.85 2.76
C ASN A 265 -20.08 -7.77 3.88
N THR A 266 -20.08 -6.72 4.70
CA THR A 266 -19.13 -6.51 5.80
C THR A 266 -19.88 -6.34 7.13
N PRO A 267 -20.32 -7.41 7.81
CA PRO A 267 -21.10 -7.30 9.04
C PRO A 267 -20.39 -6.62 10.21
N SER A 268 -19.06 -6.65 10.22
CA SER A 268 -18.22 -6.04 11.25
C SER A 268 -18.05 -4.53 11.08
N LEU A 269 -18.54 -3.95 9.98
CA LEU A 269 -18.38 -2.54 9.66
C LEU A 269 -19.12 -1.68 10.69
N GLN A 270 -18.42 -0.70 11.27
CA GLN A 270 -18.98 0.27 12.21
C GLN A 270 -18.86 1.70 11.68
N ARG A 271 -17.92 1.96 10.77
CA ARG A 271 -17.57 3.29 10.29
C ARG A 271 -17.35 3.27 8.78
N LEU A 272 -18.02 4.17 8.08
CA LEU A 272 -17.91 4.33 6.65
C LEU A 272 -17.70 5.80 6.27
N GLY A 273 -16.53 6.09 5.72
CA GLY A 273 -16.22 7.37 5.08
C GLY A 273 -16.51 7.31 3.59
N VAL A 274 -17.35 8.22 3.09
CA VAL A 274 -17.72 8.34 1.67
C VAL A 274 -17.69 9.79 1.20
N LEU A 275 -17.71 10.03 -0.11
CA LEU A 275 -17.85 11.38 -0.65
C LEU A 275 -19.18 12.03 -0.23
N ASP A 276 -19.17 13.34 -0.05
CA ASP A 276 -20.36 14.10 0.36
C ASP A 276 -21.53 13.92 -0.61
N GLU A 277 -21.24 13.84 -1.91
CA GLU A 277 -22.23 13.71 -2.99
C GLU A 277 -23.06 12.43 -2.90
N ILE A 278 -22.50 11.34 -2.33
CA ILE A 278 -23.20 10.06 -2.16
C ILE A 278 -23.70 9.83 -0.73
N MET A 279 -23.29 10.65 0.23
CA MET A 279 -23.51 10.40 1.65
C MET A 279 -25.00 10.26 2.01
N ALA A 280 -25.87 11.11 1.47
CA ALA A 280 -27.30 11.06 1.75
C ALA A 280 -27.94 9.76 1.24
N GLU A 281 -27.60 9.34 0.04
CA GLU A 281 -28.13 8.11 -0.56
C GLU A 281 -27.64 6.86 0.17
N VAL A 282 -26.38 6.86 0.63
CA VAL A 282 -25.81 5.76 1.43
C VAL A 282 -26.53 5.60 2.77
N LYS A 283 -26.90 6.71 3.42
CA LYS A 283 -27.69 6.70 4.66
C LYS A 283 -29.08 6.11 4.44
N THR A 284 -29.80 6.59 3.43
CA THR A 284 -31.13 6.05 3.06
C THR A 284 -31.07 4.55 2.77
N PHE A 285 -30.02 4.09 2.07
CA PHE A 285 -29.82 2.67 1.83
C PHE A 285 -29.64 1.86 3.12
N ALA A 286 -28.79 2.31 4.04
CA ALA A 286 -28.53 1.62 5.30
C ALA A 286 -29.80 1.50 6.15
N GLU A 287 -30.59 2.57 6.23
CA GLU A 287 -31.87 2.59 6.94
C GLU A 287 -32.87 1.60 6.32
N ALA A 288 -33.08 1.69 5.00
CA ALA A 288 -34.04 0.85 4.28
C ALA A 288 -33.69 -0.65 4.31
N ASN A 289 -32.41 -1.01 4.43
CA ASN A 289 -31.95 -2.40 4.38
C ASN A 289 -31.57 -2.97 5.75
N SER A 290 -31.72 -2.21 6.83
CA SER A 290 -31.40 -2.64 8.20
C SER A 290 -32.19 -3.87 8.66
N GLN A 291 -33.40 -4.10 8.12
CA GLN A 291 -34.19 -5.30 8.42
C GLN A 291 -33.56 -6.59 7.87
N HIS A 292 -32.97 -6.52 6.67
CA HIS A 292 -32.30 -7.66 6.02
C HIS A 292 -30.83 -7.78 6.41
N HIS A 293 -30.21 -6.66 6.77
CA HIS A 293 -28.82 -6.56 7.19
C HIS A 293 -28.73 -5.79 8.53
N PRO A 294 -29.00 -6.45 9.67
CA PRO A 294 -29.12 -5.80 10.97
C PRO A 294 -27.91 -4.95 11.38
N HIS A 295 -26.70 -5.32 10.95
CA HIS A 295 -25.48 -4.57 11.24
C HIS A 295 -25.49 -3.14 10.67
N LEU A 296 -26.21 -2.90 9.57
CA LEU A 296 -26.27 -1.58 8.94
C LEU A 296 -26.87 -0.50 9.86
N SER A 297 -27.73 -0.89 10.80
CA SER A 297 -28.30 0.03 11.79
C SER A 297 -27.26 0.69 12.71
N GLY A 298 -26.09 0.06 12.88
CA GLY A 298 -25.00 0.56 13.71
C GLY A 298 -23.89 1.28 12.95
N VAL A 299 -23.96 1.34 11.61
CA VAL A 299 -22.90 1.91 10.78
C VAL A 299 -22.96 3.44 10.82
N ARG A 300 -21.88 4.06 11.28
CA ARG A 300 -21.71 5.52 11.25
C ARG A 300 -21.19 5.94 9.87
N ILE A 301 -22.00 6.69 9.14
CA ILE A 301 -21.67 7.21 7.80
C ILE A 301 -21.27 8.69 7.92
N PHE A 302 -20.10 9.04 7.42
CA PHE A 302 -19.54 10.39 7.49
C PHE A 302 -18.78 10.77 6.22
N SER A 303 -18.50 12.06 6.07
CA SER A 303 -17.72 12.60 4.96
C SER A 303 -16.28 12.10 5.00
N ALA A 304 -15.81 11.51 3.90
CA ALA A 304 -14.40 11.24 3.69
C ALA A 304 -13.68 12.58 3.43
N TRP A 305 -13.05 13.12 4.48
CA TRP A 305 -12.41 14.43 4.47
C TRP A 305 -11.49 14.64 3.24
N PRO A 306 -11.45 15.87 2.69
CA PRO A 306 -10.47 16.24 1.69
C PRO A 306 -9.14 16.51 2.40
N HIS A 307 -8.21 15.56 2.29
CA HIS A 307 -6.79 15.91 2.26
C HIS A 307 -6.38 15.98 0.79
#